data_AF-A0A1M7ZYE5-F1
#
_entry.id   AF-A0A1M7ZYE5-F1
#
_cell.length_a   1.000
_cell.length_b   1.000
_cell.length_c   1.000
_cell.angle_alpha   90.00
_cell.angle_beta   90.00
_cell.angle_gamma   90.00
#
_symmetry.space_group_name_H-M   'P 1'
#
loop_
_entity.id
_entity.type
_entity.pdbx_description
1 polymer ?
#
loop_
_entity_poly.entity_id
_entity_poly.type
_entity_poly.pdbx_seq_one_letter_code
_entity_poly.pdbx_strand_id
1 'polypeptide(L)'
;MNKLFYFVSALLFSTSFFAQKDGFWDKERATTKEITLSAGKRTLIKTEDLPVGTTEFVYRVTVLDENQKLTSSLVSVLKAIPDPTGISQGTAGAIHLTSAISGDDKCTFALFQEANAANLFLKEGKTDNACWEQKEKVNKEAKLISSSSLCLTNLPNLWFGFESQNWVMKQKIVLEVVPWVDYKASRGWDKNAKNEILTLAKKLPVVSKLTKKDAFYAAFIENINKKYTYREYAELLAVERTSAIEKLTEESLKGTGEVKAYYDIIREQSNVAFKKGNYEEAISIISTEMFAKSRATYIDYRILGDYYLYSKQFTKAEETYNKGLKLNPTEIHFQLNLAHVYLFTDRISEAKDIHKKYAHESLSNGKTWIVQIKSDFKDFEKHRLPTDNFKKILRVLE
;
A
#
# COMPACT_ATOMS: atom_id res chain seq x y z
N MET A 1 -52.94 -45.04 -19.82
CA MET A 1 -51.67 -44.40 -20.24
C MET A 1 -51.28 -43.33 -19.22
N ASN A 2 -50.11 -43.54 -18.62
CA ASN A 2 -49.17 -42.60 -17.99
C ASN A 2 -49.64 -41.62 -16.90
N LYS A 3 -49.40 -42.01 -15.63
CA LYS A 3 -49.05 -41.06 -14.56
C LYS A 3 -47.52 -41.00 -14.48
N LEU A 4 -46.93 -39.87 -14.87
CA LEU A 4 -45.49 -39.63 -14.84
C LEU A 4 -45.14 -38.94 -13.51
N PHE A 5 -44.48 -39.66 -12.60
CA PHE A 5 -43.89 -39.11 -11.38
C PHE A 5 -42.55 -38.44 -11.73
N TYR A 6 -42.44 -37.14 -11.54
CA TYR A 6 -41.15 -36.44 -11.59
C TYR A 6 -40.54 -36.38 -10.19
N PHE A 7 -39.48 -37.15 -9.98
CA PHE A 7 -38.57 -36.99 -8.84
C PHE A 7 -37.58 -35.86 -9.17
N VAL A 8 -37.67 -34.74 -8.45
CA VAL A 8 -36.65 -33.68 -8.49
C VAL A 8 -35.63 -34.00 -7.41
N SER A 9 -34.46 -34.52 -7.80
CA SER A 9 -33.31 -34.64 -6.89
C SER A 9 -32.63 -33.27 -6.79
N ALA A 10 -32.79 -32.58 -5.66
CA ALA A 10 -32.00 -31.40 -5.35
C ALA A 10 -30.58 -31.83 -4.95
N LEU A 11 -29.63 -31.70 -5.86
CA LEU A 11 -28.20 -31.77 -5.56
C LEU A 11 -27.81 -30.52 -4.77
N LEU A 12 -27.71 -30.65 -3.46
CA LEU A 12 -27.09 -29.66 -2.58
C LEU A 12 -25.58 -29.67 -2.84
N PHE A 13 -25.10 -28.77 -3.68
CA PHE A 13 -23.67 -28.43 -3.73
C PHE A 13 -23.32 -27.73 -2.41
N SER A 14 -22.77 -28.48 -1.45
CA SER A 14 -22.11 -27.89 -0.30
C SER A 14 -20.82 -27.21 -0.77
N THR A 15 -20.89 -25.91 -1.06
CA THR A 15 -19.69 -25.09 -1.21
C THR A 15 -19.03 -25.01 0.15
N SER A 16 -17.99 -25.80 0.36
CA SER A 16 -17.08 -25.62 1.50
C SER A 16 -16.38 -24.28 1.31
N PHE A 17 -16.95 -23.22 1.87
CA PHE A 17 -16.22 -21.98 2.09
C PHE A 17 -15.11 -22.30 3.09
N PHE A 18 -13.91 -22.61 2.60
CA PHE A 18 -12.72 -22.53 3.43
C PHE A 18 -12.58 -21.05 3.83
N ALA A 19 -12.99 -20.71 5.05
CA ALA A 19 -12.68 -19.42 5.63
C ALA A 19 -11.17 -19.23 5.55
N GLN A 20 -10.73 -18.17 4.87
CA GLN A 20 -9.33 -17.85 4.75
C GLN A 20 -8.79 -17.60 6.17
N LYS A 21 -7.74 -18.33 6.57
CA LYS A 21 -7.13 -18.12 7.89
C LYS A 21 -6.47 -16.74 7.88
N ASP A 22 -6.96 -15.83 8.72
CA ASP A 22 -6.47 -14.44 8.80
C ASP A 22 -5.14 -14.30 9.58
N GLY A 23 -4.61 -15.40 10.13
CA GLY A 23 -3.37 -15.41 10.88
C GLY A 23 -2.94 -16.81 11.33
N PHE A 24 -1.99 -16.85 12.26
CA PHE A 24 -1.47 -18.09 12.83
C PHE A 24 -0.98 -17.94 14.28
N TRP A 25 -1.02 -19.02 15.05
CA TRP A 25 -0.35 -19.11 16.35
C TRP A 25 1.15 -19.27 16.17
N ASP A 26 1.92 -18.29 16.63
CA ASP A 26 3.37 -18.25 16.50
C ASP A 26 4.04 -19.03 17.63
N LYS A 27 4.37 -20.28 17.28
CA LYS A 27 4.94 -21.26 18.20
C LYS A 27 6.45 -21.10 18.38
N GLU A 28 7.11 -20.37 17.49
CA GLU A 28 8.56 -20.15 17.52
C GLU A 28 8.91 -18.99 18.45
N ARG A 29 8.09 -17.95 18.45
CA ARG A 29 8.21 -16.78 19.36
C ARG A 29 7.32 -16.91 20.60
N ALA A 30 7.09 -18.15 21.04
CA ALA A 30 6.37 -18.43 22.27
C ALA A 30 7.27 -18.22 23.50
N THR A 31 6.70 -17.69 24.58
CA THR A 31 7.36 -17.65 25.88
C THR A 31 7.11 -18.96 26.62
N THR A 32 8.15 -19.56 27.19
CA THR A 32 8.01 -20.62 28.21
C THR A 32 9.04 -20.36 29.30
N LYS A 33 8.58 -20.09 30.51
CA LYS A 33 9.45 -19.82 31.66
C LYS A 33 8.98 -20.64 32.86
N GLU A 34 9.93 -21.23 33.55
CA GLU A 34 9.71 -21.92 34.82
C GLU A 34 10.43 -21.18 35.93
N ILE A 35 9.75 -20.91 37.03
CA ILE A 35 10.34 -20.26 38.20
C ILE A 35 9.88 -20.94 39.48
N THR A 36 10.72 -20.92 40.51
CA THR A 36 10.33 -21.33 41.87
C THR A 36 10.03 -20.09 42.70
N LEU A 37 8.87 -20.06 43.35
CA LEU A 37 8.42 -18.94 44.18
C LEU A 37 8.16 -19.42 45.60
N SER A 38 8.74 -18.72 46.57
CA SER A 38 8.50 -19.01 47.99
C SER A 38 7.16 -18.46 48.47
N ALA A 39 6.62 -19.07 49.53
CA ALA A 39 5.38 -18.67 50.18
C ALA A 39 5.33 -17.13 50.44
N GLY A 40 4.22 -16.50 50.06
CA GLY A 40 3.97 -15.07 50.22
C GLY A 40 4.89 -14.13 49.43
N LYS A 41 5.79 -14.64 48.57
CA LYS A 41 6.67 -13.81 47.76
C LYS A 41 6.04 -13.44 46.42
N ARG A 42 6.55 -12.35 45.83
CA ARG A 42 6.20 -11.86 44.49
C ARG A 42 7.39 -12.00 43.55
N THR A 43 7.08 -12.11 42.27
CA THR A 43 8.08 -12.21 41.19
C THR A 43 7.49 -11.68 39.89
N LEU A 44 8.36 -11.32 38.96
CA LEU A 44 8.00 -10.87 37.61
C LEU A 44 8.61 -11.78 36.57
N ILE A 45 7.82 -12.13 35.55
CA ILE A 45 8.29 -12.79 34.34
C ILE A 45 8.01 -11.87 33.16
N LYS A 46 9.07 -11.43 32.48
CA LYS A 46 8.94 -10.76 31.18
C LYS A 46 8.69 -11.82 30.10
N THR A 47 7.74 -11.58 29.20
CA THR A 47 7.59 -12.41 28.01
C THR A 47 8.74 -12.16 27.02
N GLU A 48 8.94 -13.10 26.10
CA GLU A 48 9.61 -12.79 24.84
C GLU A 48 8.81 -11.69 24.10
N ASP A 49 9.49 -10.91 23.26
CA ASP A 49 8.88 -9.80 22.54
C ASP A 49 7.77 -10.30 21.62
N LEU A 50 6.55 -9.81 21.83
CA LEU A 50 5.42 -10.18 20.99
C LEU A 50 5.63 -9.63 19.58
N PRO A 51 5.46 -10.47 18.54
CA PRO A 51 5.76 -10.07 17.17
C PRO A 51 4.82 -8.98 16.64
N VAL A 52 5.30 -8.18 15.69
CA VAL A 52 4.48 -7.21 14.97
C VAL A 52 3.28 -7.93 14.33
N GLY A 53 2.09 -7.38 14.52
CA GLY A 53 0.84 -8.00 14.07
C GLY A 53 0.22 -8.96 15.07
N THR A 54 0.76 -9.07 16.29
CA THR A 54 0.08 -9.78 17.38
C THR A 54 -1.24 -9.07 17.68
N THR A 55 -2.35 -9.71 17.33
CA THR A 55 -3.70 -9.21 17.62
C THR A 55 -4.37 -9.96 18.76
N GLU A 56 -3.85 -11.11 19.13
CA GLU A 56 -4.30 -11.91 20.27
C GLU A 56 -3.12 -12.69 20.85
N PHE A 57 -3.23 -13.17 22.09
CA PHE A 57 -2.35 -14.22 22.59
C PHE A 57 -3.10 -15.13 23.55
N VAL A 58 -2.72 -16.40 23.60
CA VAL A 58 -3.10 -17.28 24.70
C VAL A 58 -1.95 -17.32 25.70
N TYR A 59 -2.28 -17.25 26.99
CA TYR A 59 -1.37 -17.67 28.04
C TYR A 59 -1.89 -18.90 28.76
N ARG A 60 -0.97 -19.67 29.33
CA ARG A 60 -1.23 -20.76 30.27
C ARG A 60 -0.30 -20.63 31.47
N VAL A 61 -0.92 -20.59 32.65
CA VAL A 61 -0.23 -20.62 33.94
C VAL A 61 -0.50 -21.97 34.56
N THR A 62 0.54 -22.66 34.98
CA THR A 62 0.43 -23.89 35.77
C THR A 62 1.28 -23.76 37.02
N VAL A 63 0.66 -23.93 38.18
CA VAL A 63 1.33 -24.02 39.48
C VAL A 63 1.51 -25.51 39.79
N LEU A 64 2.73 -25.89 40.10
CA LEU A 64 3.17 -27.25 40.34
C LEU A 64 3.88 -27.33 41.69
N ASP A 65 3.79 -28.47 42.35
CA ASP A 65 4.63 -28.77 43.50
C ASP A 65 6.11 -28.91 43.03
N GLU A 66 7.10 -28.72 43.91
CA GLU A 66 8.52 -28.65 43.52
C GLU A 66 9.00 -29.82 42.64
N ASN A 67 8.51 -31.03 42.91
CA ASN A 67 8.91 -32.26 42.23
C ASN A 67 8.05 -32.59 40.99
N GLN A 68 6.95 -31.87 40.76
CA GLN A 68 6.09 -32.08 39.61
C GLN A 68 6.70 -31.46 38.34
N LYS A 69 6.34 -32.03 37.19
CA LYS A 69 6.71 -31.56 35.85
C LYS A 69 5.47 -31.55 34.95
N LEU A 70 5.45 -30.67 33.96
CA LEU A 70 4.40 -30.68 32.94
C LEU A 70 4.46 -31.97 32.12
N THR A 71 3.29 -32.48 31.74
CA THR A 71 3.15 -33.60 30.80
C THR A 71 3.15 -33.17 29.34
N SER A 72 2.73 -31.94 29.05
CA SER A 72 2.74 -31.37 27.70
C SER A 72 2.84 -29.85 27.76
N SER A 73 3.51 -29.24 26.77
CA SER A 73 3.56 -27.78 26.61
C SER A 73 2.35 -27.24 25.85
N LEU A 74 2.04 -25.95 26.01
CA LEU A 74 0.96 -25.26 25.33
C LEU A 74 1.21 -25.28 23.82
N VAL A 75 2.46 -25.09 23.41
CA VAL A 75 2.87 -25.24 22.01
C VAL A 75 2.54 -26.64 21.47
N SER A 76 2.76 -27.69 22.26
CA SER A 76 2.44 -29.07 21.86
C SER A 76 0.92 -29.28 21.72
N VAL A 77 0.14 -28.75 22.66
CA VAL A 77 -1.34 -28.75 22.58
C VAL A 77 -1.81 -28.04 21.31
N LEU A 78 -1.30 -26.84 21.02
CA LEU A 78 -1.62 -26.09 19.81
C LEU A 78 -1.18 -26.76 18.50
N LYS A 79 -0.20 -27.67 18.55
CA LYS A 79 0.19 -28.50 17.39
C LYS A 79 -0.76 -29.68 17.19
N ALA A 80 -1.40 -30.18 18.25
CA ALA A 80 -2.32 -31.31 18.19
C ALA A 80 -3.73 -30.92 17.74
N ILE A 81 -4.11 -29.64 17.81
CA ILE A 81 -5.42 -29.17 17.33
C ILE A 81 -5.41 -29.08 15.79
N PRO A 82 -6.27 -29.82 15.07
CA PRO A 82 -6.31 -29.80 13.60
C PRO A 82 -6.52 -28.41 13.00
N ASP A 83 -7.33 -27.58 13.68
CA ASP A 83 -7.48 -26.17 13.36
C ASP A 83 -7.46 -25.28 14.62
N PRO A 84 -6.30 -24.74 15.00
CA PRO A 84 -6.18 -23.97 16.24
C PRO A 84 -6.77 -22.56 16.12
N THR A 85 -7.25 -22.14 14.94
CA THR A 85 -7.93 -20.84 14.75
C THR A 85 -9.26 -20.75 15.52
N GLY A 86 -9.89 -21.90 15.80
CA GLY A 86 -11.10 -21.98 16.61
C GLY A 86 -10.92 -21.50 18.06
N ILE A 87 -9.68 -21.40 18.56
CA ILE A 87 -9.40 -20.83 19.89
C ILE A 87 -9.86 -19.37 19.95
N SER A 88 -9.66 -18.62 18.86
CA SER A 88 -10.06 -17.22 18.75
C SER A 88 -11.57 -17.01 18.64
N GLN A 89 -12.35 -18.09 18.39
CA GLN A 89 -13.79 -18.02 18.17
C GLN A 89 -14.64 -18.10 19.46
N GLY A 90 -14.03 -18.21 20.66
CA GLY A 90 -14.76 -18.12 21.93
C GLY A 90 -14.10 -18.80 23.12
N THR A 91 -14.65 -18.55 24.32
CA THR A 91 -14.16 -19.06 25.61
C THR A 91 -14.10 -20.58 25.72
N ALA A 92 -14.96 -21.32 25.02
CA ALA A 92 -14.95 -22.79 25.02
C ALA A 92 -13.66 -23.38 24.42
N GLY A 93 -13.03 -22.69 23.45
CA GLY A 93 -11.78 -23.13 22.83
C GLY A 93 -10.57 -23.03 23.77
N ALA A 94 -10.59 -22.10 24.72
CA ALA A 94 -9.49 -21.88 25.67
C ALA A 94 -9.51 -22.84 26.87
N ILE A 95 -10.68 -23.38 27.25
CA ILE A 95 -10.81 -24.32 28.39
C ILE A 95 -9.97 -25.58 28.16
N HIS A 96 -9.89 -26.05 26.91
CA HIS A 96 -9.07 -27.20 26.50
C HIS A 96 -7.56 -26.94 26.53
N LEU A 97 -7.13 -25.69 26.76
CA LEU A 97 -5.72 -25.33 26.83
C LEU A 97 -5.16 -25.45 28.25
N THR A 98 -6.03 -25.55 29.28
CA THR A 98 -5.60 -25.74 30.67
C THR A 98 -4.78 -27.03 30.85
N SER A 99 -3.82 -27.01 31.78
CA SER A 99 -3.01 -28.20 32.06
C SER A 99 -3.85 -29.31 32.72
N ALA A 100 -3.61 -30.55 32.30
CA ALA A 100 -4.18 -31.74 32.94
C ALA A 100 -3.61 -31.95 34.36
N ILE A 101 -2.44 -31.39 34.66
CA ILE A 101 -1.77 -31.47 35.96
C ILE A 101 -1.67 -30.07 36.57
N SER A 102 -1.92 -29.99 37.88
CA SER A 102 -1.64 -28.84 38.73
C SER A 102 -1.34 -29.33 40.14
N GLY A 103 -0.51 -28.62 40.89
CA GLY A 103 -0.33 -28.83 42.33
C GLY A 103 -1.52 -28.29 43.13
N ASP A 104 -1.47 -28.43 44.45
CA ASP A 104 -2.48 -27.89 45.37
C ASP A 104 -2.24 -26.40 45.70
N ASP A 105 -1.00 -25.95 45.46
CA ASP A 105 -0.52 -24.59 45.66
C ASP A 105 -1.18 -23.59 44.70
N LYS A 106 -1.39 -22.35 45.18
CA LYS A 106 -2.15 -21.33 44.45
C LYS A 106 -1.42 -20.00 44.31
N CYS A 107 -1.68 -19.32 43.20
CA CYS A 107 -1.21 -17.97 42.91
C CYS A 107 -2.37 -17.02 42.62
N THR A 108 -2.12 -15.74 42.85
CA THR A 108 -2.75 -14.64 42.10
C THR A 108 -1.72 -14.06 41.14
N PHE A 109 -2.17 -13.43 40.06
CA PHE A 109 -1.25 -12.78 39.13
C PHE A 109 -1.91 -11.63 38.38
N ALA A 110 -1.08 -10.73 37.85
CA ALA A 110 -1.51 -9.60 37.04
C ALA A 110 -0.56 -9.41 35.85
N LEU A 111 -1.09 -8.86 34.76
CA LEU A 111 -0.34 -8.57 33.54
C LEU A 111 -0.15 -7.06 33.41
N PHE A 112 1.04 -6.64 33.02
CA PHE A 112 1.42 -5.24 32.88
C PHE A 112 2.15 -5.03 31.56
N GLN A 113 1.86 -3.93 30.88
CA GLN A 113 2.59 -3.53 29.67
C GLN A 113 3.84 -2.73 30.01
N GLU A 114 3.80 -1.99 31.13
CA GLU A 114 4.88 -1.12 31.57
C GLU A 114 5.72 -1.76 32.67
N ALA A 115 7.04 -1.72 32.49
CA ALA A 115 7.98 -2.22 33.50
C ALA A 115 7.82 -1.49 34.85
N ASN A 116 7.48 -0.19 34.84
CA ASN A 116 7.26 0.57 36.07
C ASN A 116 6.05 0.06 36.86
N ALA A 117 4.94 -0.24 36.18
CA ALA A 117 3.75 -0.81 36.82
C ALA A 117 4.03 -2.22 37.36
N ALA A 118 4.71 -3.06 36.58
CA ALA A 118 5.15 -4.38 37.03
C ALA A 118 6.05 -4.30 38.28
N ASN A 119 6.99 -3.35 38.31
CA ASN A 119 7.88 -3.14 39.46
C ASN A 119 7.14 -2.66 40.72
N LEU A 120 6.06 -1.87 40.56
CA LEU A 120 5.18 -1.51 41.69
C LEU A 120 4.45 -2.73 42.24
N PHE A 121 3.95 -3.62 41.37
CA PHE A 121 3.40 -4.90 41.80
C PHE A 121 4.42 -5.74 42.57
N LEU A 122 5.65 -5.87 42.06
CA LEU A 122 6.70 -6.65 42.71
C LEU A 122 6.99 -6.17 44.14
N LYS A 123 7.01 -4.85 44.35
CA LYS A 123 7.34 -4.23 45.64
C LYS A 123 6.14 -4.20 46.60
N GLU A 124 4.97 -3.81 46.10
CA GLU A 124 3.82 -3.40 46.92
C GLU A 124 2.59 -4.29 46.72
N GLY A 125 2.53 -5.10 45.66
CA GLY A 125 1.37 -5.91 45.31
C GLY A 125 0.24 -5.13 44.62
N LYS A 126 0.47 -3.87 44.23
CA LYS A 126 -0.53 -3.03 43.57
C LYS A 126 -0.78 -3.47 42.13
N THR A 127 -2.06 -3.52 41.76
CA THR A 127 -2.53 -3.92 40.42
C THR A 127 -3.25 -2.79 39.67
N ASP A 128 -3.21 -1.55 40.18
CA ASP A 128 -3.95 -0.40 39.64
C ASP A 128 -3.72 -0.13 38.14
N ASN A 129 -2.51 -0.44 37.64
CA ASN A 129 -2.11 -0.25 36.24
C ASN A 129 -1.92 -1.60 35.50
N ALA A 130 -2.52 -2.68 36.01
CA ALA A 130 -2.55 -3.95 35.31
C ALA A 130 -3.52 -3.88 34.12
N CYS A 131 -3.13 -4.44 32.99
CA CYS A 131 -4.01 -4.59 31.82
C CYS A 131 -4.94 -5.80 31.95
N TRP A 132 -4.60 -6.76 32.83
CA TRP A 132 -5.41 -7.91 33.21
C TRP A 132 -5.02 -8.39 34.62
N GLU A 133 -5.98 -8.88 35.40
CA GLU A 133 -5.75 -9.37 36.77
C GLU A 133 -6.52 -10.67 37.03
N GLN A 134 -5.83 -11.63 37.62
CA GLN A 134 -6.38 -12.86 38.19
C GLN A 134 -6.44 -12.75 39.71
N LYS A 135 -7.58 -12.29 40.22
CA LYS A 135 -7.83 -12.11 41.66
C LYS A 135 -8.10 -13.42 42.39
N GLU A 136 -8.73 -14.37 41.71
CA GLU A 136 -9.01 -15.67 42.31
C GLU A 136 -7.72 -16.48 42.43
N LYS A 137 -7.59 -17.18 43.56
CA LYS A 137 -6.44 -18.05 43.82
C LYS A 137 -6.54 -19.29 42.95
N VAL A 138 -5.66 -19.39 41.96
CA VAL A 138 -5.66 -20.48 40.98
C VAL A 138 -4.36 -21.28 41.04
N ASN A 139 -4.47 -22.58 40.80
CA ASN A 139 -3.32 -23.47 40.59
C ASN A 139 -3.09 -23.77 39.10
N LYS A 140 -4.06 -23.47 38.24
CA LYS A 140 -3.92 -23.50 36.78
C LYS A 140 -4.91 -22.53 36.15
N GLU A 141 -4.50 -21.93 35.03
CA GLU A 141 -5.32 -21.03 34.25
C GLU A 141 -4.88 -21.07 32.78
N ALA A 142 -5.81 -20.95 31.85
CA ALA A 142 -5.49 -20.75 30.44
C ALA A 142 -6.50 -19.80 29.82
N LYS A 143 -6.01 -18.71 29.23
CA LYS A 143 -6.88 -17.64 28.77
C LYS A 143 -6.40 -17.05 27.44
N LEU A 144 -7.36 -16.80 26.57
CA LEU A 144 -7.21 -15.97 25.39
C LEU A 144 -7.35 -14.49 25.77
N ILE A 145 -6.36 -13.70 25.40
CA ILE A 145 -6.39 -12.24 25.41
C ILE A 145 -6.62 -11.77 23.97
N SER A 146 -7.81 -11.23 23.70
CA SER A 146 -8.22 -10.77 22.37
C SER A 146 -7.80 -9.32 22.09
N SER A 147 -7.91 -8.91 20.82
CA SER A 147 -7.52 -7.60 20.31
C SER A 147 -8.15 -6.39 21.02
N SER A 148 -9.29 -6.55 21.68
CA SER A 148 -9.93 -5.51 22.48
C SER A 148 -9.28 -5.28 23.84
N SER A 149 -8.37 -6.16 24.25
CA SER A 149 -7.70 -6.08 25.55
C SER A 149 -6.72 -4.91 25.61
N LEU A 150 -6.71 -4.23 26.75
CA LEU A 150 -5.70 -3.24 27.07
C LEU A 150 -4.29 -3.86 27.03
N CYS A 151 -4.11 -5.17 27.23
CA CYS A 151 -2.79 -5.80 27.21
C CYS A 151 -2.08 -5.81 25.85
N LEU A 152 -2.78 -5.46 24.76
CA LEU A 152 -2.23 -5.48 23.39
C LEU A 152 -2.01 -4.09 22.80
N THR A 153 -2.25 -3.02 23.56
CA THR A 153 -2.13 -1.63 23.08
C THR A 153 -0.68 -1.14 22.96
N ASN A 154 0.25 -1.64 23.78
CA ASN A 154 1.65 -1.25 23.79
C ASN A 154 2.58 -2.47 23.69
N LEU A 155 2.73 -3.00 22.47
CA LEU A 155 3.65 -4.09 22.13
C LEU A 155 5.07 -3.55 21.90
N PRO A 156 6.14 -4.34 22.14
CA PRO A 156 6.14 -5.79 22.29
C PRO A 156 6.22 -6.33 23.73
N ASN A 157 6.28 -5.48 24.76
CA ASN A 157 6.66 -5.92 26.11
C ASN A 157 5.43 -6.25 26.97
N LEU A 158 5.42 -7.43 27.58
CA LEU A 158 4.42 -7.83 28.57
C LEU A 158 5.11 -8.46 29.79
N TRP A 159 4.59 -8.14 30.98
CA TRP A 159 5.09 -8.62 32.26
C TRP A 159 3.99 -9.34 33.02
N PHE A 160 4.27 -10.57 33.46
CA PHE A 160 3.41 -11.31 34.37
C PHE A 160 3.97 -11.20 35.79
N GLY A 161 3.23 -10.53 36.66
CA GLY A 161 3.53 -10.49 38.09
C GLY A 161 2.76 -11.57 38.83
N PHE A 162 3.48 -12.45 39.53
CA PHE A 162 2.88 -13.52 40.33
C PHE A 162 3.08 -13.24 41.82
N GLU A 163 2.07 -13.59 42.62
CA GLU A 163 2.14 -13.61 44.08
C GLU A 163 1.74 -14.99 44.60
N SER A 164 2.63 -15.63 45.36
CA SER A 164 2.33 -16.90 46.01
C SER A 164 1.31 -16.70 47.13
N GLN A 165 0.26 -17.51 47.10
CA GLN A 165 -0.78 -17.52 48.13
C GLN A 165 -0.57 -18.65 49.15
N ASN A 166 0.57 -19.36 49.06
CA ASN A 166 0.94 -20.43 49.96
C ASN A 166 1.44 -19.88 51.28
N TRP A 167 1.29 -20.67 52.34
CA TRP A 167 1.69 -20.29 53.69
C TRP A 167 3.10 -20.78 54.06
N VAL A 168 3.50 -21.94 53.56
CA VAL A 168 4.75 -22.61 53.98
C VAL A 168 5.56 -23.11 52.77
N MET A 169 4.92 -23.81 51.84
CA MET A 169 5.61 -24.49 50.75
C MET A 169 5.97 -23.54 49.61
N LYS A 170 7.13 -23.82 48.99
CA LYS A 170 7.51 -23.24 47.71
C LYS A 170 6.72 -23.93 46.60
N GLN A 171 6.41 -23.17 45.57
CA GLN A 171 5.72 -23.63 44.38
C GLN A 171 6.57 -23.38 43.14
N LYS A 172 6.34 -24.18 42.10
CA LYS A 172 6.87 -23.96 40.76
C LYS A 172 5.78 -23.37 39.88
N ILE A 173 6.06 -22.23 39.26
CA ILE A 173 5.16 -21.59 38.30
C ILE A 173 5.74 -21.83 36.91
N VAL A 174 4.93 -22.39 36.02
CA VAL A 174 5.21 -22.47 34.60
C VAL A 174 4.29 -21.50 33.86
N LEU A 175 4.90 -20.52 33.20
CA LEU A 175 4.21 -19.57 32.34
C LEU A 175 4.51 -19.91 30.88
N GLU A 176 3.46 -20.08 30.10
CA GLU A 176 3.53 -20.24 28.65
C GLU A 176 2.68 -19.17 27.98
N VAL A 177 3.21 -18.48 26.97
CA VAL A 177 2.48 -17.45 26.20
C VAL A 177 2.74 -17.69 24.72
N VAL A 178 1.67 -17.79 23.92
CA VAL A 178 1.75 -18.01 22.47
C VAL A 178 0.94 -16.91 21.76
N PRO A 179 1.58 -16.04 20.97
CA PRO A 179 0.89 -14.99 20.22
C PRO A 179 0.17 -15.53 18.98
N TRP A 180 -0.94 -14.90 18.62
CA TRP A 180 -1.56 -15.00 17.32
C TRP A 180 -1.14 -13.81 16.46
N VAL A 181 -0.55 -14.09 15.31
CA VAL A 181 -0.09 -13.08 14.35
C VAL A 181 -1.07 -13.00 13.18
N ASP A 182 -1.74 -11.86 13.05
CA ASP A 182 -2.61 -11.56 11.92
C ASP A 182 -1.77 -11.17 10.69
N TYR A 183 -2.08 -11.75 9.53
CA TYR A 183 -1.30 -11.57 8.30
C TYR A 183 -1.34 -10.13 7.75
N LYS A 184 -2.43 -9.38 8.00
CA LYS A 184 -2.55 -7.99 7.55
C LYS A 184 -1.87 -7.06 8.54
N ALA A 185 -2.07 -7.27 9.84
CA ALA A 185 -1.48 -6.48 10.90
C ALA A 185 0.05 -6.67 10.96
N SER A 186 0.55 -7.87 10.65
CA SER A 186 2.00 -8.17 10.66
C SER A 186 2.79 -7.38 9.61
N ARG A 187 2.11 -6.78 8.62
CA ARG A 187 2.72 -5.84 7.67
C ARG A 187 3.12 -4.51 8.31
N GLY A 188 2.70 -4.22 9.54
CA GLY A 188 3.13 -3.05 10.32
C GLY A 188 2.46 -1.72 9.95
N TRP A 189 1.40 -1.74 9.13
CA TRP A 189 0.67 -0.54 8.72
C TRP A 189 -0.40 -0.13 9.71
N ASP A 190 0.03 0.32 10.89
CA ASP A 190 -0.83 0.87 11.93
C ASP A 190 -1.37 2.28 11.56
N LYS A 191 -2.15 2.89 12.46
CA LYS A 191 -2.74 4.21 12.24
C LYS A 191 -1.68 5.31 12.10
N ASN A 192 -0.57 5.23 12.84
CA ASN A 192 0.48 6.24 12.84
C ASN A 192 1.29 6.15 11.54
N ALA A 193 1.73 4.96 11.16
CA ALA A 193 2.41 4.69 9.89
C ALA A 193 1.55 5.16 8.70
N LYS A 194 0.24 4.86 8.69
CA LYS A 194 -0.66 5.34 7.64
C LYS A 194 -0.80 6.87 7.61
N ASN A 195 -0.79 7.54 8.77
CA ASN A 195 -0.83 9.00 8.84
C ASN A 195 0.46 9.66 8.33
N GLU A 196 1.62 9.02 8.52
CA GLU A 196 2.89 9.48 7.92
C GLU A 196 2.82 9.43 6.39
N ILE A 197 2.35 8.31 5.84
CA ILE A 197 2.14 8.16 4.39
C ILE A 197 1.13 9.17 3.86
N LEU A 198 0.02 9.40 4.59
CA LEU A 198 -0.97 10.41 4.21
C LEU A 198 -0.35 11.81 4.16
N THR A 199 0.49 12.14 5.13
CA THR A 199 1.19 13.44 5.19
C THR A 199 2.17 13.60 4.03
N LEU A 200 2.88 12.53 3.68
CA LEU A 200 3.75 12.49 2.50
C LEU A 200 2.94 12.68 1.22
N ALA A 201 1.84 11.93 1.05
CA ALA A 201 1.00 11.98 -0.13
C ALA A 201 0.43 13.40 -0.36
N LYS A 202 -0.02 14.07 0.71
CA LYS A 202 -0.51 15.46 0.66
C LYS A 202 0.50 16.49 0.15
N LYS A 203 1.80 16.21 0.26
CA LYS A 203 2.89 17.10 -0.20
C LYS A 203 3.28 16.86 -1.65
N LEU A 204 2.75 15.83 -2.31
CA LEU A 204 3.11 15.52 -3.70
C LEU A 204 2.62 16.66 -4.63
N PRO A 205 3.46 17.16 -5.56
CA PRO A 205 3.12 18.31 -6.41
C PRO A 205 1.80 18.16 -7.18
N VAL A 206 1.50 16.94 -7.64
CA VAL A 206 0.29 16.63 -8.42
C VAL A 206 -1.01 16.89 -7.65
N VAL A 207 -1.00 16.78 -6.31
CA VAL A 207 -2.20 16.87 -5.47
C VAL A 207 -2.96 18.17 -5.67
N SER A 208 -2.25 19.27 -5.92
CA SER A 208 -2.85 20.59 -6.16
C SER A 208 -3.79 20.62 -7.37
N LYS A 209 -3.57 19.73 -8.36
CA LYS A 209 -4.33 19.65 -9.62
C LYS A 209 -5.43 18.58 -9.61
N LEU A 210 -5.53 17.76 -8.56
CA LEU A 210 -6.50 16.66 -8.50
C LEU A 210 -7.89 17.13 -8.11
N THR A 211 -8.92 16.54 -8.75
CA THR A 211 -10.32 16.73 -8.36
C THR A 211 -10.75 15.72 -7.29
N LYS A 212 -10.23 14.49 -7.34
CA LYS A 212 -10.53 13.39 -6.42
C LYS A 212 -9.42 13.13 -5.39
N LYS A 213 -9.10 14.14 -4.57
CA LYS A 213 -7.98 14.08 -3.60
C LYS A 213 -8.09 12.93 -2.61
N ASP A 214 -9.26 12.73 -1.99
CA ASP A 214 -9.44 11.68 -0.97
C ASP A 214 -9.33 10.28 -1.56
N ALA A 215 -9.87 10.06 -2.76
CA ALA A 215 -9.72 8.80 -3.49
C ALA A 215 -8.24 8.52 -3.82
N PHE A 216 -7.48 9.56 -4.21
CA PHE A 216 -6.05 9.42 -4.45
C PHE A 216 -5.29 9.05 -3.18
N TYR A 217 -5.56 9.71 -2.04
CA TYR A 217 -4.89 9.37 -0.78
C TYR A 217 -5.19 7.94 -0.33
N ALA A 218 -6.44 7.50 -0.44
CA ALA A 218 -6.83 6.13 -0.13
C ALA A 218 -6.10 5.12 -1.03
N ALA A 219 -6.10 5.34 -2.35
CA ALA A 219 -5.41 4.50 -3.31
C ALA A 219 -3.89 4.46 -3.07
N PHE A 220 -3.28 5.60 -2.73
CA PHE A 220 -1.85 5.70 -2.44
C PHE A 220 -1.46 4.89 -1.20
N ILE A 221 -2.22 5.02 -0.11
CA ILE A 221 -2.04 4.22 1.11
C ILE A 221 -2.29 2.74 0.84
N GLU A 222 -3.28 2.40 0.02
CA GLU A 222 -3.55 1.01 -0.32
C GLU A 222 -2.41 0.38 -1.14
N ASN A 223 -1.92 1.08 -2.16
CA ASN A 223 -0.86 0.58 -3.04
C ASN A 223 0.46 0.37 -2.30
N ILE A 224 0.85 1.31 -1.42
CA ILE A 224 2.05 1.12 -0.59
C ILE A 224 1.88 -0.05 0.39
N ASN A 225 0.71 -0.17 1.03
CA ASN A 225 0.42 -1.25 1.97
C ASN A 225 0.48 -2.64 1.32
N LYS A 226 0.03 -2.74 0.06
CA LYS A 226 0.10 -3.98 -0.73
C LYS A 226 1.54 -4.31 -1.15
N LYS A 227 2.31 -3.30 -1.53
CA LYS A 227 3.65 -3.49 -2.11
C LYS A 227 4.74 -3.74 -1.07
N TYR A 228 4.66 -3.07 0.08
CA TYR A 228 5.69 -3.12 1.12
C TYR A 228 5.07 -3.44 2.48
N THR A 229 5.82 -4.08 3.36
CA THR A 229 5.63 -3.92 4.80
C THR A 229 6.13 -2.54 5.22
N TYR A 230 5.66 -2.03 6.36
CA TYR A 230 6.11 -0.74 6.89
C TYR A 230 7.63 -0.72 7.11
N ARG A 231 8.19 -1.82 7.64
CA ARG A 231 9.62 -1.96 7.87
C ARG A 231 10.43 -1.87 6.57
N GLU A 232 10.06 -2.65 5.57
CA GLU A 232 10.73 -2.62 4.26
C GLU A 232 10.70 -1.21 3.65
N TYR A 233 9.57 -0.51 3.73
CA TYR A 233 9.46 0.86 3.21
C TYR A 233 10.33 1.85 3.99
N ALA A 234 10.37 1.73 5.32
CA ALA A 234 11.17 2.59 6.19
C ALA A 234 12.68 2.42 5.95
N GLU A 235 13.12 1.21 5.61
CA GLU A 235 14.52 0.87 5.33
C GLU A 235 14.98 1.20 3.89
N LEU A 236 14.08 1.59 2.98
CA LEU A 236 14.45 2.02 1.63
C LEU A 236 15.44 3.18 1.64
N LEU A 237 16.47 3.09 0.80
CA LEU A 237 17.39 4.19 0.51
C LEU A 237 16.62 5.38 -0.10
N ALA A 238 17.18 6.59 0.00
CA ALA A 238 16.53 7.80 -0.51
C ALA A 238 16.19 7.72 -2.02
N VAL A 239 17.07 7.12 -2.82
CA VAL A 239 16.84 6.93 -4.26
C VAL A 239 15.74 5.91 -4.55
N GLU A 240 15.70 4.80 -3.80
CA GLU A 240 14.67 3.77 -3.92
C GLU A 240 13.31 4.31 -3.49
N ARG A 241 13.28 5.05 -2.38
CA ARG A 241 12.08 5.72 -1.88
C ARG A 241 11.52 6.72 -2.89
N THR A 242 12.38 7.51 -3.51
CA THR A 242 11.97 8.47 -4.57
C THR A 242 11.33 7.73 -5.76
N SER A 243 11.98 6.66 -6.25
CA SER A 243 11.43 5.85 -7.34
C SER A 243 10.12 5.14 -6.95
N ALA A 244 10.04 4.64 -5.72
CA ALA A 244 8.84 3.99 -5.20
C ALA A 244 7.67 4.96 -5.12
N ILE A 245 7.88 6.16 -4.56
CA ILE A 245 6.85 7.21 -4.47
C ILE A 245 6.37 7.63 -5.85
N GLU A 246 7.27 7.79 -6.83
CA GLU A 246 6.87 8.14 -8.20
C GLU A 246 5.95 7.07 -8.80
N LYS A 247 6.36 5.79 -8.73
CA LYS A 247 5.57 4.66 -9.25
C LYS A 247 4.22 4.54 -8.54
N LEU A 248 4.21 4.59 -7.21
CA LEU A 248 2.99 4.52 -6.41
C LEU A 248 2.05 5.70 -6.69
N THR A 249 2.61 6.90 -6.92
CA THR A 249 1.82 8.08 -7.31
C THR A 249 1.11 7.82 -8.63
N GLU A 250 1.84 7.37 -9.65
CA GLU A 250 1.27 7.10 -10.96
C GLU A 250 0.24 5.96 -10.93
N GLU A 251 0.54 4.85 -10.24
CA GLU A 251 -0.40 3.72 -10.04
C GLU A 251 -1.71 4.19 -9.37
N SER A 252 -1.59 5.03 -8.34
CA SER A 252 -2.74 5.56 -7.60
C SER A 252 -3.58 6.52 -8.45
N LEU A 253 -2.94 7.32 -9.29
CA LEU A 253 -3.63 8.21 -10.23
C LEU A 253 -4.32 7.45 -11.36
N LYS A 254 -3.73 6.36 -11.85
CA LYS A 254 -4.37 5.46 -12.83
C LYS A 254 -5.62 4.83 -12.22
N GLY A 255 -5.52 4.32 -10.99
CA GLY A 255 -6.65 3.73 -10.26
C GLY A 255 -7.81 4.70 -9.99
N THR A 256 -7.54 6.00 -9.87
CA THR A 256 -8.58 7.02 -9.62
C THR A 256 -9.06 7.74 -10.88
N GLY A 257 -8.46 7.45 -12.05
CA GLY A 257 -8.75 8.12 -13.32
C GLY A 257 -8.20 9.54 -13.42
N GLU A 258 -7.23 9.90 -12.60
CA GLU A 258 -6.65 11.25 -12.49
C GLU A 258 -5.24 11.37 -13.12
N VAL A 259 -4.76 10.30 -13.76
CA VAL A 259 -3.40 10.26 -14.35
C VAL A 259 -3.14 11.38 -15.38
N LYS A 260 -4.20 11.85 -16.04
CA LYS A 260 -4.12 12.99 -16.96
C LYS A 260 -3.54 14.24 -16.29
N ALA A 261 -3.93 14.56 -15.05
CA ALA A 261 -3.43 15.74 -14.34
C ALA A 261 -1.91 15.67 -14.13
N TYR A 262 -1.37 14.47 -13.90
CA TYR A 262 0.07 14.26 -13.73
C TYR A 262 0.83 14.43 -15.05
N TYR A 263 0.31 13.83 -16.13
CA TYR A 263 0.92 13.97 -17.45
C TYR A 263 0.85 15.42 -17.96
N ASP A 264 -0.23 16.15 -17.65
CA ASP A 264 -0.36 17.56 -17.99
C ASP A 264 0.68 18.43 -17.27
N ILE A 265 1.06 18.12 -16.02
CA ILE A 265 2.17 18.83 -15.33
C ILE A 265 3.50 18.63 -16.07
N ILE A 266 3.79 17.41 -16.51
CA ILE A 266 5.02 17.10 -17.26
C ILE A 266 5.05 17.89 -18.59
N ARG A 267 3.91 17.93 -19.29
CA ARG A 267 3.74 18.71 -20.53
C ARG A 267 3.86 20.22 -20.28
N GLU A 268 3.30 20.72 -19.18
CA GLU A 268 3.42 22.13 -18.77
C GLU A 268 4.91 22.48 -18.56
N GLN A 269 5.65 21.63 -17.84
CA GLN A 269 7.09 21.82 -17.59
C GLN A 269 7.91 21.87 -18.87
N SER A 270 7.70 20.92 -19.79
CA SER A 270 8.40 20.93 -21.07
C SER A 270 8.04 22.15 -21.92
N ASN A 271 6.78 22.59 -21.88
CA ASN A 271 6.32 23.78 -22.60
C ASN A 271 6.95 25.07 -22.02
N VAL A 272 7.21 25.13 -20.71
CA VAL A 272 7.96 26.25 -20.11
C VAL A 272 9.38 26.31 -20.68
N ALA A 273 10.09 25.18 -20.76
CA ALA A 273 11.42 25.13 -21.37
C ALA A 273 11.37 25.55 -22.85
N PHE A 274 10.39 25.03 -23.60
CA PHE A 274 10.16 25.38 -25.01
C PHE A 274 9.96 26.89 -25.21
N LYS A 275 9.09 27.53 -24.41
CA LYS A 275 8.80 28.97 -24.51
C LYS A 275 10.01 29.86 -24.20
N LYS A 276 10.99 29.35 -23.45
CA LYS A 276 12.27 30.03 -23.21
C LYS A 276 13.26 29.89 -24.36
N GLY A 277 12.93 29.10 -25.39
CA GLY A 277 13.83 28.76 -26.49
C GLY A 277 14.76 27.58 -26.20
N ASN A 278 14.63 26.94 -25.03
CA ASN A 278 15.44 25.78 -24.63
C ASN A 278 14.87 24.50 -25.24
N TYR A 279 14.97 24.34 -26.57
CA TYR A 279 14.33 23.21 -27.27
C TYR A 279 14.87 21.84 -26.83
N GLU A 280 16.18 21.70 -26.64
CA GLU A 280 16.79 20.43 -26.22
C GLU A 280 16.32 19.99 -24.82
N GLU A 281 16.15 20.94 -23.90
CA GLU A 281 15.59 20.67 -22.57
C GLU A 281 14.12 20.21 -22.68
N ALA A 282 13.31 20.90 -23.48
CA ALA A 282 11.92 20.54 -23.71
C ALA A 282 11.77 19.14 -24.33
N ILE A 283 12.62 18.82 -25.32
CA ILE A 283 12.69 17.49 -25.95
C ILE A 283 13.11 16.43 -24.92
N SER A 284 14.11 16.71 -24.10
CA SER A 284 14.61 15.78 -23.08
C SER A 284 13.54 15.44 -22.04
N ILE A 285 12.82 16.45 -21.53
CA ILE A 285 11.73 16.25 -20.56
C ILE A 285 10.67 15.32 -21.15
N ILE A 286 10.13 15.63 -22.33
CA ILE A 286 9.08 14.82 -22.94
C ILE A 286 9.58 13.42 -23.29
N SER A 287 10.77 13.30 -23.87
CA SER A 287 11.32 12.00 -24.27
C SER A 287 11.56 11.09 -23.06
N THR A 288 12.06 11.63 -21.95
CA THR A 288 12.35 10.86 -20.75
C THR A 288 11.07 10.54 -19.97
N GLU A 289 10.25 11.54 -19.72
CA GLU A 289 9.09 11.38 -18.84
C GLU A 289 7.90 10.73 -19.53
N MET A 290 7.68 10.98 -20.82
CA MET A 290 6.54 10.44 -21.55
C MET A 290 6.91 9.19 -22.35
N PHE A 291 7.99 9.22 -23.13
CA PHE A 291 8.30 8.13 -24.05
C PHE A 291 9.07 6.99 -23.39
N ALA A 292 10.18 7.26 -22.71
CA ALA A 292 10.99 6.21 -22.08
C ALA A 292 10.23 5.46 -20.97
N LYS A 293 9.30 6.15 -20.28
CA LYS A 293 8.43 5.57 -19.24
C LYS A 293 7.12 5.00 -19.79
N SER A 294 6.95 4.91 -21.12
CA SER A 294 5.76 4.35 -21.79
C SER A 294 4.44 5.00 -21.37
N ARG A 295 4.44 6.32 -21.15
CA ARG A 295 3.27 7.15 -20.79
C ARG A 295 2.70 7.91 -21.98
N ALA A 296 3.43 7.96 -23.10
CA ALA A 296 3.11 8.77 -24.26
C ALA A 296 1.76 8.39 -24.89
N THR A 297 0.95 9.41 -25.12
CA THR A 297 -0.29 9.38 -25.89
C THR A 297 -0.09 10.15 -27.20
N TYR A 298 -1.07 10.15 -28.12
CA TYR A 298 -0.98 10.94 -29.34
C TYR A 298 -0.65 12.43 -29.08
N ILE A 299 -1.13 13.00 -27.97
CA ILE A 299 -0.83 14.38 -27.58
C ILE A 299 0.69 14.60 -27.43
N ASP A 300 1.41 13.62 -26.87
CA ASP A 300 2.84 13.71 -26.61
C ASP A 300 3.66 13.56 -27.89
N TYR A 301 3.18 12.79 -28.86
CA TYR A 301 3.74 12.76 -30.22
C TYR A 301 3.57 14.11 -30.92
N ARG A 302 2.42 14.77 -30.76
CA ARG A 302 2.23 16.12 -31.31
C ARG A 302 3.22 17.10 -30.67
N ILE A 303 3.31 17.14 -29.35
CA ILE A 303 4.21 18.03 -28.61
C ILE A 303 5.68 17.79 -28.99
N LEU A 304 6.13 16.53 -29.01
CA LEU A 304 7.51 16.20 -29.36
C LEU A 304 7.82 16.54 -30.83
N GLY A 305 6.87 16.29 -31.73
CA GLY A 305 6.98 16.68 -33.13
C GLY A 305 7.09 18.20 -33.28
N ASP A 306 6.31 18.98 -32.52
CA ASP A 306 6.38 20.45 -32.50
C ASP A 306 7.80 20.87 -32.06
N TYR A 307 8.32 20.29 -30.99
CA TYR A 307 9.67 20.62 -30.52
C TYR A 307 10.75 20.29 -31.56
N TYR A 308 10.62 19.18 -32.29
CA TYR A 308 11.51 18.88 -33.42
C TYR A 308 11.35 19.86 -34.59
N LEU A 309 10.12 20.25 -34.92
CA LEU A 309 9.84 21.21 -35.99
C LEU A 309 10.53 22.56 -35.70
N TYR A 310 10.31 23.10 -34.49
CA TYR A 310 10.87 24.40 -34.08
C TYR A 310 12.39 24.35 -33.85
N SER A 311 12.96 23.19 -33.50
CA SER A 311 14.42 22.98 -33.45
C SER A 311 15.03 22.62 -34.81
N LYS A 312 14.25 22.70 -35.91
CA LYS A 312 14.68 22.44 -37.29
C LYS A 312 15.10 20.98 -37.57
N GLN A 313 14.68 20.05 -36.72
CA GLN A 313 14.88 18.61 -36.88
C GLN A 313 13.74 17.99 -37.70
N PHE A 314 13.56 18.46 -38.95
CA PHE A 314 12.36 18.19 -39.75
C PHE A 314 12.07 16.71 -40.01
N THR A 315 13.10 15.88 -40.24
CA THR A 315 12.93 14.42 -40.42
C THR A 315 12.34 13.78 -39.16
N LYS A 316 12.87 14.13 -37.98
CA LYS A 316 12.34 13.62 -36.71
C LYS A 316 10.92 14.13 -36.43
N ALA A 317 10.63 15.38 -36.79
CA ALA A 317 9.29 15.95 -36.67
C ALA A 317 8.28 15.16 -37.50
N GLU A 318 8.57 14.91 -38.78
CA GLU A 318 7.73 14.10 -39.67
C GLU A 318 7.48 12.68 -39.13
N GLU A 319 8.56 11.97 -38.75
CA GLU A 319 8.43 10.63 -38.19
C GLU A 319 7.56 10.61 -36.93
N THR A 320 7.74 11.60 -36.06
CA THR A 320 7.01 11.70 -34.80
C THR A 320 5.54 12.02 -35.03
N TYR A 321 5.21 12.97 -35.91
CA TYR A 321 3.83 13.26 -36.29
C TYR A 321 3.14 12.07 -36.95
N ASN A 322 3.83 11.35 -37.84
CA ASN A 322 3.29 10.14 -38.46
C ASN A 322 2.97 9.05 -37.43
N LYS A 323 3.81 8.87 -36.40
CA LYS A 323 3.51 7.96 -35.29
C LYS A 323 2.29 8.42 -34.49
N GLY A 324 2.18 9.72 -34.18
CA GLY A 324 1.02 10.28 -33.50
C GLY A 324 -0.28 10.15 -34.28
N LEU A 325 -0.24 10.40 -35.59
CA LEU A 325 -1.36 10.21 -36.51
C LEU A 325 -1.83 8.76 -36.56
N LYS A 326 -0.91 7.79 -36.50
CA LYS A 326 -1.28 6.36 -36.42
C LYS A 326 -2.04 6.04 -35.12
N LEU A 327 -1.71 6.69 -34.01
CA LEU A 327 -2.40 6.50 -32.73
C LEU A 327 -3.77 7.18 -32.70
N ASN A 328 -3.91 8.33 -33.36
CA ASN A 328 -5.20 9.01 -33.51
C ASN A 328 -5.36 9.57 -34.94
N PRO A 329 -5.91 8.78 -35.88
CA PRO A 329 -6.08 9.20 -37.27
C PRO A 329 -7.08 10.35 -37.46
N THR A 330 -7.95 10.58 -36.48
CA THR A 330 -8.98 11.64 -36.53
C THR A 330 -8.46 13.00 -36.07
N GLU A 331 -7.27 13.05 -35.45
CA GLU A 331 -6.68 14.29 -34.99
C GLU A 331 -6.01 15.04 -36.14
N ILE A 332 -6.75 16.01 -36.72
CA ILE A 332 -6.31 16.77 -37.89
C ILE A 332 -5.09 17.65 -37.62
N HIS A 333 -4.75 17.94 -36.36
CA HIS A 333 -3.52 18.67 -36.02
C HIS A 333 -2.27 17.99 -36.58
N PHE A 334 -2.24 16.66 -36.68
CA PHE A 334 -1.09 15.97 -37.28
C PHE A 334 -0.94 16.25 -38.78
N GLN A 335 -2.06 16.36 -39.50
CA GLN A 335 -2.05 16.69 -40.93
C GLN A 335 -1.53 18.11 -41.13
N LEU A 336 -1.98 19.04 -40.30
CA LEU A 336 -1.50 20.42 -40.32
C LEU A 336 0.01 20.49 -40.08
N ASN A 337 0.47 19.81 -39.03
CA ASN A 337 1.88 19.78 -38.67
C ASN A 337 2.76 19.09 -39.72
N LEU A 338 2.28 18.03 -40.37
CA LEU A 338 2.96 17.41 -41.51
C LEU A 338 3.05 18.37 -42.71
N ALA A 339 1.99 19.13 -43.01
CA ALA A 339 2.04 20.16 -44.06
C ALA A 339 3.10 21.23 -43.75
N HIS A 340 3.26 21.62 -42.48
CA HIS A 340 4.35 22.50 -42.05
C HIS A 340 5.73 21.87 -42.25
N VAL A 341 5.90 20.57 -41.96
CA VAL A 341 7.18 19.89 -42.25
C VAL A 341 7.46 19.88 -43.76
N TYR A 342 6.46 19.62 -44.58
CA TYR A 342 6.59 19.60 -46.05
C TYR A 342 6.96 20.97 -46.60
N LEU A 343 6.42 22.03 -46.00
CA LEU A 343 6.77 23.41 -46.30
C LEU A 343 8.26 23.72 -46.09
N PHE A 344 8.88 23.15 -45.05
CA PHE A 344 10.29 23.36 -44.69
C PHE A 344 11.26 22.33 -45.28
N THR A 345 10.75 21.29 -45.95
CA THR A 345 11.55 20.22 -46.57
C THR A 345 11.44 20.23 -48.10
N ASP A 346 11.11 21.39 -48.67
CA ASP A 346 10.94 21.64 -50.11
C ASP A 346 9.88 20.77 -50.82
N ARG A 347 8.99 20.15 -50.04
CA ARG A 347 7.85 19.34 -50.51
C ARG A 347 6.59 20.19 -50.62
N ILE A 348 6.70 21.33 -51.31
CA ILE A 348 5.63 22.33 -51.34
C ILE A 348 4.34 21.81 -52.01
N SER A 349 4.43 20.89 -52.98
CA SER A 349 3.24 20.31 -53.61
C SER A 349 2.41 19.55 -52.59
N GLU A 350 3.04 18.68 -51.80
CA GLU A 350 2.39 17.89 -50.75
C GLU A 350 1.79 18.79 -49.66
N ALA A 351 2.51 19.85 -49.26
CA ALA A 351 1.98 20.84 -48.32
C ALA A 351 0.69 21.51 -48.86
N LYS A 352 0.68 21.93 -50.14
CA LYS A 352 -0.50 22.53 -50.78
C LYS A 352 -1.67 21.56 -50.83
N ASP A 353 -1.45 20.30 -51.15
CA ASP A 353 -2.51 19.31 -51.27
C ASP A 353 -3.20 19.07 -49.92
N ILE A 354 -2.43 18.98 -48.83
CA ILE A 354 -2.99 18.89 -47.48
C ILE A 354 -3.78 20.16 -47.15
N HIS A 355 -3.19 21.34 -47.38
CA HIS A 355 -3.87 22.60 -47.05
C HIS A 355 -5.19 22.79 -47.81
N LYS A 356 -5.28 22.41 -49.09
CA LYS A 356 -6.53 22.39 -49.85
C LYS A 356 -7.56 21.44 -49.25
N LYS A 357 -7.13 20.22 -48.93
CA LYS A 357 -8.01 19.17 -48.44
C LYS A 357 -8.73 19.56 -47.14
N TYR A 358 -8.03 20.23 -46.23
CA TYR A 358 -8.55 20.57 -44.90
C TYR A 358 -8.96 22.05 -44.76
N ALA A 359 -9.02 22.82 -45.85
CA ALA A 359 -9.24 24.28 -45.81
C ALA A 359 -10.51 24.71 -45.06
N HIS A 360 -11.57 23.89 -45.11
CA HIS A 360 -12.87 24.16 -44.50
C HIS A 360 -13.06 23.48 -43.13
N GLU A 361 -12.05 22.77 -42.64
CA GLU A 361 -12.11 22.05 -41.38
C GLU A 361 -11.79 22.94 -40.18
N SER A 362 -12.24 22.49 -39.01
CA SER A 362 -11.92 23.11 -37.72
C SER A 362 -11.09 22.16 -36.88
N LEU A 363 -10.08 22.72 -36.22
CA LEU A 363 -9.18 21.96 -35.34
C LEU A 363 -9.87 21.65 -34.01
N SER A 364 -9.35 20.67 -33.29
CA SER A 364 -9.89 20.28 -31.98
C SER A 364 -9.83 21.40 -30.92
N ASN A 365 -9.05 22.46 -31.18
CA ASN A 365 -9.00 23.68 -30.37
C ASN A 365 -10.06 24.75 -30.75
N GLY A 366 -10.95 24.46 -31.71
CA GLY A 366 -12.04 25.35 -32.16
C GLY A 366 -11.62 26.42 -33.18
N LYS A 367 -10.34 26.54 -33.53
CA LYS A 367 -9.89 27.43 -34.61
C LYS A 367 -10.15 26.78 -35.96
N THR A 368 -10.51 27.58 -36.96
CA THR A 368 -10.54 27.11 -38.34
C THR A 368 -9.11 26.86 -38.83
N TRP A 369 -8.97 25.93 -39.78
CA TRP A 369 -7.68 25.59 -40.39
C TRP A 369 -6.90 26.82 -40.86
N ILE A 370 -7.57 27.73 -41.59
CA ILE A 370 -6.98 28.95 -42.13
C ILE A 370 -6.50 29.90 -41.02
N VAL A 371 -7.29 30.06 -39.94
CA VAL A 371 -6.92 30.91 -38.81
C VAL A 371 -5.69 30.36 -38.09
N GLN A 372 -5.61 29.04 -37.93
CA GLN A 372 -4.46 28.40 -37.29
C GLN A 372 -3.19 28.57 -38.13
N ILE A 373 -3.23 28.33 -39.45
CA ILE A 373 -2.06 28.52 -40.33
C ILE A 373 -1.51 29.94 -40.26
N LYS A 374 -2.39 30.95 -40.30
CA LYS A 374 -1.98 32.35 -40.18
C LYS A 374 -1.32 32.65 -38.83
N SER A 375 -1.74 31.96 -37.77
CA SER A 375 -1.10 32.03 -36.46
C SER A 375 0.28 31.35 -36.49
N ASP A 376 0.36 30.15 -37.04
CA ASP A 376 1.57 29.34 -37.08
C ASP A 376 2.68 30.02 -37.89
N PHE A 377 2.34 30.65 -39.03
CA PHE A 377 3.31 31.39 -39.83
C PHE A 377 3.94 32.57 -39.07
N LYS A 378 3.15 33.28 -38.26
CA LYS A 378 3.68 34.36 -37.39
C LYS A 378 4.62 33.79 -36.32
N ASP A 379 4.26 32.65 -35.72
CA ASP A 379 5.14 32.00 -34.75
C ASP A 379 6.41 31.46 -35.43
N PHE A 380 6.33 30.89 -36.63
CA PHE A 380 7.49 30.44 -37.38
C PHE A 380 8.46 31.58 -37.71
N GLU A 381 7.96 32.76 -38.11
CA GLU A 381 8.77 33.97 -38.27
C GLU A 381 9.49 34.36 -36.97
N LYS A 382 8.75 34.40 -35.86
CA LYS A 382 9.31 34.71 -34.52
C LYS A 382 10.43 33.73 -34.13
N HIS A 383 10.27 32.46 -34.50
CA HIS A 383 11.23 31.39 -34.23
C HIS A 383 12.30 31.23 -35.34
N ARG A 384 12.37 32.15 -36.32
CA ARG A 384 13.38 32.18 -37.39
C ARG A 384 13.40 30.89 -38.24
N LEU A 385 12.22 30.36 -38.53
CA LEU A 385 12.01 29.30 -39.52
C LEU A 385 11.92 29.90 -40.94
N PRO A 386 12.17 29.11 -42.02
CA PRO A 386 12.09 29.60 -43.40
C PRO A 386 10.70 30.14 -43.77
N THR A 387 10.61 31.25 -44.51
CA THR A 387 9.31 31.92 -44.79
C THR A 387 8.95 32.01 -46.28
N ASP A 388 9.84 31.57 -47.17
CA ASP A 388 9.76 31.80 -48.63
C ASP A 388 8.45 31.28 -49.27
N ASN A 389 7.89 30.22 -48.68
CA ASN A 389 6.74 29.52 -49.23
C ASN A 389 5.41 29.91 -48.57
N PHE A 390 5.38 30.80 -47.56
CA PHE A 390 4.16 31.15 -46.82
C PHE A 390 3.10 31.77 -47.74
N LYS A 391 3.50 32.74 -48.58
CA LYS A 391 2.61 33.38 -49.56
C LYS A 391 2.03 32.38 -50.56
N LYS A 392 2.79 31.35 -50.94
CA LYS A 392 2.35 30.32 -51.89
C LYS A 392 1.29 29.40 -51.27
N ILE A 393 1.34 29.16 -49.96
CA ILE A 393 0.31 28.40 -49.23
C ILE A 393 -0.95 29.26 -49.04
N LEU A 394 -0.81 30.52 -48.64
CA LEU A 394 -1.97 31.40 -48.42
C LEU A 394 -2.84 31.58 -49.68
N ARG A 395 -2.22 31.74 -50.85
CA ARG A 395 -2.94 31.82 -52.15
C ARG A 395 -3.76 30.58 -52.51
N VAL A 396 -3.49 29.44 -51.88
CA VAL A 396 -4.20 28.18 -52.12
C VAL A 396 -5.40 28.03 -51.18
N LEU A 397 -5.48 28.87 -50.15
CA LEU A 397 -6.55 28.92 -49.15
C LEU A 397 -7.52 30.10 -49.35
N GLU A 398 -7.18 30.99 -50.28
CA GLU A 398 -8.05 32.02 -50.87
C GLU A 398 -8.90 31.37 -51.98
#